data_AF-A0A672HEG3-F1
#
_entry.id   AF-A0A672HEG3-F1
#
_cell.length_a   1.000
_cell.length_b   1.000
_cell.length_c   1.000
_cell.angle_alpha   90.00
_cell.angle_beta   90.00
_cell.angle_gamma   90.00
#
_symmetry.space_group_name_H-M   'P 1'
#
loop_
_entity.id
_entity.type
_entity.pdbx_description
1 polymer ?
#
loop_
_entity_poly.entity_id
_entity_poly.type
_entity_poly.pdbx_seq_one_letter_code
_entity_poly.pdbx_strand_id
1 'polypeptide(L)'
;MTEQQGTPNQLPAEKGQGGAGATYKLAVFEFENFRGKKMELSGECKDIFEKTQRVGSVIVESGPWVGFERPGFAGEQFVLEKGEYPRWSTWTNCLSSYSLGSFRPLKVDSAEHKLHLFENVGFEGRKMAIFDDDVPSLWAHGFQDRVASAKAVNGTWVGYMYPGYRGRQYVLEQGDFKHWNDWGATAPQIQSVRRVRDMQWHKRGCYIPPAPTPAPTPAPAPAPTPAPTPPKPNPTPNPNPTPNPKSQTQPQP
;
A
#
# COMPACT_ATOMS: atom_id res chain seq x y z
N MET A 1 35.97 -47.82 38.71
CA MET A 1 34.67 -48.05 38.05
C MET A 1 33.89 -46.76 38.13
N THR A 2 33.24 -46.42 37.03
CA THR A 2 32.79 -45.10 36.58
C THR A 2 31.66 -44.47 37.42
N GLU A 3 31.87 -43.23 37.88
CA GLU A 3 30.79 -42.29 38.20
C GLU A 3 30.45 -41.50 36.92
N GLN A 4 29.25 -41.70 36.39
CA GLN A 4 28.72 -40.92 35.27
C GLN A 4 27.79 -39.82 35.78
N GLN A 5 28.07 -38.62 35.30
CA GLN A 5 27.32 -37.38 35.46
C GLN A 5 25.92 -37.52 34.85
N GLY A 6 24.89 -37.15 35.62
CA GLY A 6 23.52 -36.96 35.14
C GLY A 6 23.26 -35.49 34.78
N THR A 7 22.95 -35.26 33.51
CA THR A 7 22.58 -33.99 32.88
C THR A 7 21.31 -33.35 33.48
N PRO A 8 21.22 -32.01 33.58
CA PRO A 8 20.00 -31.34 34.01
C PRO A 8 18.96 -31.31 32.88
N ASN A 9 17.73 -31.64 33.26
CA ASN A 9 16.55 -31.80 32.42
C ASN A 9 16.15 -30.45 31.79
N GLN A 10 16.33 -30.32 30.48
CA GLN A 10 15.87 -29.16 29.68
C GLN A 10 14.39 -29.35 29.36
N LEU A 11 13.54 -28.50 29.92
CA LEU A 11 12.12 -28.41 29.56
C LEU A 11 11.99 -27.93 28.09
N PRO A 12 11.21 -28.61 27.24
CA PRO A 12 11.07 -28.23 25.85
C PRO A 12 10.24 -26.96 25.71
N ALA A 13 10.76 -26.03 24.91
CA ALA A 13 10.07 -24.81 24.49
C ALA A 13 8.71 -25.13 23.86
N GLU A 14 7.68 -24.44 24.36
CA GLU A 14 6.32 -24.52 23.87
C GLU A 14 6.28 -24.09 22.40
N LYS A 15 6.03 -25.03 21.50
CA LYS A 15 5.81 -24.76 20.07
C LYS A 15 4.46 -24.04 19.93
N GLY A 16 4.52 -22.75 19.64
CA GLY A 16 3.35 -21.98 19.19
C GLY A 16 2.72 -22.65 17.98
N GLN A 17 1.46 -23.05 18.11
CA GLN A 17 0.65 -23.58 17.01
C GLN A 17 0.37 -22.47 15.98
N GLY A 18 1.15 -22.49 14.91
CA GLY A 18 0.89 -21.77 13.66
C GLY A 18 0.07 -22.65 12.71
N GLY A 19 -0.97 -22.08 12.11
CA GLY A 19 -1.67 -22.68 10.97
C GLY A 19 -0.73 -22.93 9.80
N ALA A 20 -1.06 -23.92 8.98
CA ALA A 20 -0.20 -24.47 7.93
C ALA A 20 0.35 -23.42 6.95
N GLY A 21 1.68 -23.37 6.78
CA GLY A 21 2.34 -22.95 5.54
C GLY A 21 2.59 -21.47 5.27
N ALA A 22 2.10 -20.53 6.09
CA ALA A 22 2.35 -19.10 5.87
C ALA A 22 3.76 -18.70 6.34
N THR A 23 4.69 -18.52 5.39
CA THR A 23 5.99 -17.90 5.68
C THR A 23 5.81 -16.40 5.85
N TYR A 24 6.05 -15.88 7.05
CA TYR A 24 6.05 -14.45 7.31
C TYR A 24 7.47 -13.90 7.17
N LYS A 25 7.59 -12.73 6.52
CA LYS A 25 8.88 -12.05 6.36
C LYS A 25 8.71 -10.53 6.32
N LEU A 26 9.37 -9.87 7.25
CA LEU A 26 9.38 -8.42 7.43
C LEU A 26 10.82 -7.94 7.53
N ALA A 27 11.20 -6.94 6.73
CA ALA A 27 12.48 -6.26 6.84
C ALA A 27 12.30 -4.87 7.46
N VAL A 28 13.07 -4.59 8.50
CA VAL A 28 13.09 -3.32 9.22
C VAL A 28 14.44 -2.64 8.96
N PHE A 29 14.40 -1.34 8.68
CA PHE A 29 15.58 -0.52 8.39
C PHE A 29 15.67 0.64 9.37
N GLU A 30 16.88 0.97 9.77
CA GLU A 30 17.17 2.04 10.73
C GLU A 30 16.77 3.44 10.22
N PHE A 31 16.98 3.70 8.93
CA PHE A 31 16.69 5.00 8.30
C PHE A 31 15.54 4.92 7.29
N GLU A 32 15.01 6.09 6.92
CA GLU A 32 14.04 6.21 5.83
C GLU A 32 14.65 5.73 4.50
N ASN A 33 13.80 5.34 3.55
CA ASN A 33 14.15 4.88 2.20
C ASN A 33 15.08 3.66 2.18
N PHE A 34 14.86 2.72 3.10
CA PHE A 34 15.51 1.39 3.15
C PHE A 34 17.03 1.45 3.32
N ARG A 35 17.49 2.40 4.15
CA ARG A 35 18.91 2.65 4.44
C ARG A 35 19.30 2.29 5.87
N GLY A 36 20.60 2.18 6.10
CA GLY A 36 21.17 1.86 7.41
C GLY A 36 21.14 0.37 7.71
N LYS A 37 21.20 0.00 8.99
CA LYS A 37 21.15 -1.39 9.41
C LYS A 37 19.82 -2.03 8.99
N LYS A 38 19.89 -3.16 8.27
CA LYS A 38 18.75 -4.01 7.90
C LYS A 38 18.58 -5.14 8.91
N MET A 39 17.35 -5.43 9.28
CA MET A 39 16.97 -6.57 10.11
C MET A 39 15.80 -7.32 9.48
N GLU A 40 15.88 -8.65 9.44
CA GLU A 40 14.78 -9.50 8.96
C GLU A 40 14.11 -10.19 10.15
N LEU A 41 12.78 -10.18 10.15
CA LEU A 41 11.92 -10.82 11.13
C LEU A 41 11.04 -11.85 10.41
N SER A 42 11.03 -13.08 10.92
CA SER A 42 10.17 -14.17 10.46
C SER A 42 9.11 -14.60 11.47
N GLY A 43 9.13 -13.99 12.67
CA GLY A 43 8.18 -14.22 13.74
C GLY A 43 8.01 -12.98 14.60
N GLU A 44 7.33 -13.12 15.73
CA GLU A 44 7.09 -12.01 16.65
C GLU A 44 8.38 -11.41 17.23
N CYS A 45 8.37 -10.09 17.44
CA CYS A 45 9.45 -9.32 18.03
C CYS A 45 8.86 -8.37 19.07
N LYS A 46 9.02 -8.69 20.36
CA LYS A 46 8.45 -7.94 21.48
C LYS A 46 9.17 -6.63 21.76
N ASP A 47 10.45 -6.53 21.43
CA ASP A 47 11.20 -5.29 21.52
C ASP A 47 12.18 -5.21 20.34
N ILE A 48 11.94 -4.29 19.42
CA ILE A 48 12.84 -4.05 18.29
C ILE A 48 14.06 -3.20 18.69
N PHE A 49 13.95 -2.45 19.80
CA PHE A 49 14.99 -1.50 20.24
C PHE A 49 16.20 -2.20 20.86
N GLU A 50 16.05 -3.45 21.30
CA GLU A 50 17.19 -4.33 21.64
C GLU A 50 18.13 -4.57 20.46
N LYS A 51 17.62 -4.41 19.22
CA LYS A 51 18.32 -4.79 18.00
C LYS A 51 18.68 -3.61 17.09
N THR A 52 17.95 -2.50 17.16
CA THR A 52 18.18 -1.25 16.41
C THR A 52 17.79 -0.04 17.23
N GLN A 53 18.45 1.11 17.06
CA GLN A 53 18.14 2.33 17.82
C GLN A 53 16.81 2.98 17.40
N ARG A 54 16.37 2.74 16.15
CA ARG A 54 15.15 3.30 15.58
C ARG A 54 14.66 2.48 14.39
N VAL A 55 13.40 2.72 14.02
CA VAL A 55 12.78 2.19 12.80
C VAL A 55 12.49 3.36 11.86
N GLY A 56 13.18 3.41 10.73
CA GLY A 56 13.04 4.47 9.73
C GLY A 56 12.23 4.06 8.51
N SER A 57 12.32 2.79 8.08
CA SER A 57 11.51 2.24 6.98
C SER A 57 11.30 0.74 7.13
N VAL A 58 10.28 0.21 6.47
CA VAL A 58 9.84 -1.19 6.59
C VAL A 58 9.49 -1.75 5.21
N ILE A 59 9.89 -2.99 4.94
CA ILE A 59 9.43 -3.75 3.76
C ILE A 59 8.76 -5.02 4.26
N VAL A 60 7.49 -5.21 3.91
CA VAL A 60 6.76 -6.45 4.18
C VAL A 60 6.86 -7.32 2.94
N GLU A 61 7.72 -8.34 3.00
CA GLU A 61 7.88 -9.31 1.89
C GLU A 61 6.76 -10.36 1.92
N SER A 62 6.37 -10.80 3.12
CA SER A 62 5.28 -11.76 3.33
C SER A 62 4.58 -11.43 4.64
N GLY A 63 3.28 -11.14 4.57
CA GLY A 63 2.48 -10.61 5.67
C GLY A 63 1.05 -11.15 5.65
N PRO A 64 0.08 -10.43 6.24
CA PRO A 64 0.24 -9.13 6.90
C PRO A 64 0.91 -9.23 8.27
N TRP A 65 1.43 -8.10 8.73
CA TRP A 65 1.98 -7.91 10.08
C TRP A 65 1.18 -6.83 10.82
N VAL A 66 1.23 -6.86 12.14
CA VAL A 66 0.84 -5.72 12.97
C VAL A 66 2.07 -5.21 13.71
N GLY A 67 2.36 -3.93 13.51
CA GLY A 67 3.34 -3.17 14.27
C GLY A 67 2.67 -2.41 15.40
N PHE A 68 3.38 -2.21 16.50
CA PHE A 68 2.90 -1.46 17.66
C PHE A 68 3.86 -0.34 18.00
N GLU A 69 3.32 0.76 18.49
CA GLU A 69 4.09 1.93 18.92
C GLU A 69 5.16 1.62 19.96
N ARG A 70 4.83 0.78 20.95
CA ARG A 70 5.68 0.45 22.10
C ARG A 70 6.11 -1.02 22.10
N PRO A 71 7.18 -1.38 22.84
CA PRO A 71 7.51 -2.76 23.13
C PRO A 71 6.35 -3.50 23.81
N GLY A 72 6.35 -4.83 23.72
CA GLY A 72 5.36 -5.71 24.35
C GLY A 72 3.98 -5.67 23.71
N PHE A 73 3.88 -5.32 22.42
CA PHE A 73 2.62 -5.23 21.66
C PHE A 73 1.65 -4.18 22.22
N ALA A 74 2.18 -3.06 22.68
CA ALA A 74 1.42 -2.01 23.35
C ALA A 74 1.36 -0.70 22.55
N GLY A 75 0.31 0.09 22.81
CA GLY A 75 0.13 1.40 22.19
C GLY A 75 -0.63 1.36 20.87
N GLU A 76 -0.38 2.35 20.01
CA GLU A 76 -1.03 2.42 18.71
C GLU A 76 -0.66 1.23 17.82
N GLN A 77 -1.64 0.74 17.05
CA GLN A 77 -1.49 -0.42 16.16
C GLN A 77 -1.40 0.04 14.71
N PHE A 78 -0.57 -0.63 13.93
CA PHE A 78 -0.34 -0.36 12.52
C PHE A 78 -0.40 -1.66 11.73
N VAL A 79 -1.42 -1.84 10.89
CA VAL A 79 -1.50 -3.00 10.00
C VAL A 79 -0.59 -2.75 8.79
N LEU A 80 0.36 -3.66 8.59
CA LEU A 80 1.39 -3.63 7.56
C LEU A 80 1.12 -4.78 6.59
N GLU A 81 0.49 -4.45 5.46
CA GLU A 81 0.27 -5.38 4.35
C GLU A 81 1.55 -5.52 3.53
N LYS A 82 1.62 -6.54 2.66
CA LYS A 82 2.76 -6.73 1.75
C LYS A 82 3.03 -5.42 1.00
N GLY A 83 4.27 -4.92 1.03
CA GLY A 83 4.58 -3.63 0.43
C GLY A 83 5.81 -2.94 1.00
N GLU A 84 6.03 -1.71 0.53
CA GLU A 84 7.19 -0.88 0.84
C GLU A 84 6.74 0.38 1.59
N TYR A 85 7.27 0.56 2.79
CA TYR A 85 6.98 1.68 3.67
C TYR A 85 8.25 2.51 3.90
N PRO A 86 8.58 3.45 2.99
CA PRO A 86 9.86 4.15 2.99
C PRO A 86 10.03 5.12 4.17
N ARG A 87 8.97 5.44 4.91
CA ARG A 87 9.02 6.33 6.08
C ARG A 87 7.82 6.17 6.99
N TRP A 88 7.92 6.72 8.20
CA TRP A 88 6.89 6.54 9.23
C TRP A 88 5.48 7.00 8.84
N SER A 89 5.38 8.09 8.07
CA SER A 89 4.09 8.60 7.60
C SER A 89 3.37 7.68 6.62
N THR A 90 4.02 6.62 6.12
CA THR A 90 3.43 5.67 5.17
C THR A 90 2.70 4.50 5.84
N TRP A 91 2.97 4.20 7.12
CA TRP A 91 2.25 3.16 7.88
C TRP A 91 1.22 3.71 8.86
N THR A 92 1.30 4.98 9.26
CA THR A 92 0.34 5.62 10.16
C THR A 92 -0.83 6.26 9.42
N ASN A 93 -2.02 6.22 10.04
CA ASN A 93 -3.23 6.86 9.54
C ASN A 93 -3.70 8.04 10.41
N CYS A 94 -2.97 8.34 11.50
CA CYS A 94 -3.28 9.44 12.44
C CYS A 94 -2.11 10.42 12.65
N LEU A 95 -0.90 10.10 12.17
CA LEU A 95 0.31 10.93 12.30
C LEU A 95 0.69 11.30 13.76
N SER A 96 0.09 10.63 14.75
CA SER A 96 0.30 10.88 16.18
C SER A 96 1.60 10.28 16.70
N SER A 97 2.03 9.14 16.12
CA SER A 97 3.27 8.47 16.50
C SER A 97 4.07 8.02 15.28
N TYR A 98 5.38 8.20 15.36
CA TYR A 98 6.35 7.72 14.38
C TYR A 98 7.07 6.43 14.83
N SER A 99 6.84 6.01 16.08
CA SER A 99 7.53 4.89 16.70
C SER A 99 6.92 3.54 16.31
N LEU A 100 7.79 2.56 16.13
CA LEU A 100 7.45 1.15 16.06
C LEU A 100 8.37 0.41 17.03
N GLY A 101 7.82 -0.13 18.11
CA GLY A 101 8.55 -0.81 19.17
C GLY A 101 8.43 -2.33 19.17
N SER A 102 7.38 -2.88 18.57
CA SER A 102 7.19 -4.32 18.48
C SER A 102 6.36 -4.73 17.26
N PHE A 103 6.49 -6.00 16.85
CA PHE A 103 5.87 -6.55 15.65
C PHE A 103 5.41 -7.98 15.89
N ARG A 104 4.28 -8.37 15.31
CA ARG A 104 3.92 -9.79 15.17
C ARG A 104 3.24 -10.08 13.84
N PRO A 105 3.38 -11.31 13.31
CA PRO A 105 2.52 -11.79 12.25
C PRO A 105 1.04 -11.65 12.62
N LEU A 106 0.23 -11.26 11.64
CA LEU A 106 -1.22 -11.20 11.78
C LEU A 106 -1.82 -12.41 11.05
N LYS A 107 -2.55 -13.25 11.78
CA LYS A 107 -3.20 -14.43 11.20
C LYS A 107 -4.42 -13.98 10.37
N VAL A 108 -4.54 -14.53 9.18
CA VAL A 108 -5.66 -14.27 8.25
C VAL A 108 -6.28 -15.61 7.90
N ASP A 109 -6.93 -16.22 8.89
CA ASP A 109 -7.50 -17.56 8.76
C ASP A 109 -9.03 -17.44 8.75
N SER A 110 -9.63 -17.21 7.57
CA SER A 110 -11.05 -17.52 7.32
C SER A 110 -11.45 -17.25 5.87
N ALA A 111 -12.19 -18.18 5.25
CA ALA A 111 -12.84 -17.94 3.96
C ALA A 111 -14.04 -16.98 4.09
N GLU A 112 -14.70 -16.97 5.25
CA GLU A 112 -15.87 -16.14 5.55
C GLU A 112 -15.53 -15.10 6.62
N HIS A 113 -16.05 -13.89 6.48
CA HIS A 113 -15.83 -12.81 7.45
C HIS A 113 -17.15 -12.41 8.08
N LYS A 114 -17.21 -12.47 9.41
CA LYS A 114 -18.39 -12.03 10.16
C LYS A 114 -18.01 -11.25 11.41
N LEU A 115 -18.50 -10.02 11.49
CA LEU A 115 -18.29 -9.11 12.62
C LEU A 115 -19.61 -8.57 13.13
N HIS A 116 -19.77 -8.56 14.45
CA HIS A 116 -20.85 -7.83 15.12
C HIS A 116 -20.26 -6.66 15.91
N LEU A 117 -20.82 -5.48 15.73
CA LEU A 117 -20.50 -4.28 16.51
C LEU A 117 -21.70 -3.91 17.40
N PHE A 118 -21.41 -3.43 18.59
CA PHE A 118 -22.43 -3.07 19.60
C PHE A 118 -22.14 -1.69 20.18
N GLU A 119 -23.20 -0.92 20.38
CA GLU A 119 -23.14 0.45 20.90
C GLU A 119 -22.69 0.51 22.38
N ASN A 120 -23.08 -0.48 23.18
CA ASN A 120 -22.76 -0.57 24.60
C ASN A 120 -21.79 -1.72 24.90
N VAL A 121 -21.21 -1.69 26.10
CA VAL A 121 -20.35 -2.77 26.62
C VAL A 121 -21.17 -4.05 26.82
N GLY A 122 -20.52 -5.21 26.86
CA GLY A 122 -21.21 -6.47 27.15
C GLY A 122 -22.17 -6.96 26.07
N PHE A 123 -22.05 -6.47 24.84
CA PHE A 123 -22.87 -6.83 23.66
C PHE A 123 -24.32 -6.31 23.72
N GLU A 124 -24.50 -5.15 24.33
CA GLU A 124 -25.81 -4.51 24.50
C GLU A 124 -26.03 -3.31 23.56
N GLY A 125 -27.26 -2.80 23.54
CA GLY A 125 -27.66 -1.63 22.76
C GLY A 125 -27.84 -1.95 21.27
N ARG A 126 -27.68 -0.93 20.42
CA ARG A 126 -27.79 -1.09 18.96
C ARG A 126 -26.69 -2.05 18.48
N LYS A 127 -27.08 -2.97 17.60
CA LYS A 127 -26.19 -3.95 16.97
C LYS A 127 -26.10 -3.71 15.46
N MET A 128 -24.89 -3.80 14.91
CA MET A 128 -24.64 -3.90 13.47
C MET A 128 -23.91 -5.21 13.18
N ALA A 129 -24.33 -5.90 12.12
CA ALA A 129 -23.69 -7.13 11.64
C ALA A 129 -23.11 -6.89 10.24
N ILE A 130 -21.84 -7.22 10.06
CA ILE A 130 -21.11 -7.07 8.80
C ILE A 130 -20.69 -8.47 8.36
N PHE A 131 -21.02 -8.82 7.12
CA PHE A 131 -20.75 -10.12 6.51
C PHE A 131 -20.03 -9.90 5.19
N ASP A 132 -18.83 -10.46 5.07
CA ASP A 132 -18.03 -10.45 3.83
C ASP A 132 -18.00 -9.12 3.06
N ASP A 133 -18.00 -8.00 3.80
CA ASP A 133 -17.96 -6.65 3.24
C ASP A 133 -17.05 -5.71 4.04
N ASP A 134 -16.54 -4.68 3.38
CA ASP A 134 -15.79 -3.60 4.01
C ASP A 134 -16.69 -2.36 4.15
N VAL A 135 -16.70 -1.74 5.33
CA VAL A 135 -17.60 -0.63 5.65
C VAL A 135 -16.78 0.66 5.82
N PRO A 136 -16.68 1.52 4.78
CA PRO A 136 -15.94 2.78 4.86
C PRO A 136 -16.63 3.84 5.71
N SER A 137 -17.90 3.67 6.08
CA SER A 137 -18.63 4.57 6.98
C SER A 137 -19.75 3.82 7.70
N LEU A 138 -19.65 3.68 9.02
CA LEU A 138 -20.71 3.08 9.85
C LEU A 138 -22.02 3.88 9.76
N TRP A 139 -21.91 5.21 9.59
CA TRP A 139 -23.05 6.11 9.41
C TRP A 139 -23.89 5.79 8.17
N ALA A 140 -23.26 5.30 7.09
CA ALA A 140 -23.97 4.94 5.86
C ALA A 140 -24.93 3.75 6.06
N HIS A 141 -24.75 2.99 7.14
CA HIS A 141 -25.60 1.85 7.51
C HIS A 141 -26.48 2.15 8.74
N GLY A 142 -26.68 3.43 9.10
CA GLY A 142 -27.53 3.83 10.22
C GLY A 142 -26.94 3.57 11.62
N PHE A 143 -25.66 3.21 11.68
CA PHE A 143 -24.92 3.08 12.93
C PHE A 143 -24.27 4.42 13.32
N GLN A 144 -23.74 4.52 14.54
CA GLN A 144 -23.09 5.73 15.04
C GLN A 144 -21.56 5.55 15.07
N ASP A 145 -20.84 6.55 15.59
CA ASP A 145 -19.40 6.44 15.83
C ASP A 145 -19.06 5.71 17.13
N ARG A 146 -20.06 5.43 17.98
CA ARG A 146 -19.89 4.71 19.24
C ARG A 146 -19.93 3.20 19.05
N VAL A 147 -18.81 2.52 19.31
CA VAL A 147 -18.68 1.06 19.37
C VAL A 147 -18.00 0.70 20.69
N ALA A 148 -18.73 0.06 21.61
CA ALA A 148 -18.23 -0.24 22.96
C ALA A 148 -18.00 -1.73 23.23
N SER A 149 -18.58 -2.62 22.42
CA SER A 149 -18.21 -4.05 22.38
C SER A 149 -18.33 -4.61 20.96
N ALA A 150 -17.64 -5.72 20.69
CA ALA A 150 -17.59 -6.33 19.36
C ALA A 150 -17.44 -7.86 19.45
N LYS A 151 -17.96 -8.58 18.46
CA LYS A 151 -17.72 -10.02 18.27
C LYS A 151 -17.20 -10.27 16.87
N ALA A 152 -15.91 -10.55 16.76
CA ALA A 152 -15.31 -11.03 15.52
C ALA A 152 -15.55 -12.53 15.45
N VAL A 153 -16.67 -12.93 14.83
CA VAL A 153 -17.10 -14.33 14.79
C VAL A 153 -16.18 -15.11 13.87
N ASN A 154 -15.93 -14.58 12.66
CA ASN A 154 -15.01 -15.15 11.67
C ASN A 154 -14.16 -14.03 11.04
N GLY A 155 -12.93 -14.39 10.66
CA GLY A 155 -11.99 -13.52 9.96
C GLY A 155 -11.33 -12.47 10.86
N THR A 156 -10.34 -11.78 10.29
CA THR A 156 -9.58 -10.73 10.97
C THR A 156 -10.00 -9.37 10.42
N TRP A 157 -10.25 -8.41 11.31
CA TRP A 157 -10.79 -7.10 10.97
C TRP A 157 -9.91 -5.97 11.49
N VAL A 158 -10.02 -4.80 10.85
CA VAL A 158 -9.43 -3.55 11.35
C VAL A 158 -10.50 -2.50 11.48
N GLY A 159 -10.73 -2.04 12.71
CA GLY A 159 -11.54 -0.87 13.01
C GLY A 159 -10.72 0.42 12.95
N TYR A 160 -11.35 1.49 12.51
CA TYR A 160 -10.74 2.81 12.35
C TYR A 160 -11.56 3.88 13.06
N MET A 161 -10.88 4.81 13.71
CA MET A 161 -11.50 5.92 14.46
C MET A 161 -12.40 6.82 13.59
N TYR A 162 -12.06 7.00 12.31
CA TYR A 162 -12.76 7.88 11.38
C TYR A 162 -13.25 7.15 10.11
N PRO A 163 -14.24 7.72 9.38
CA PRO A 163 -14.67 7.18 8.09
C PRO A 163 -13.54 7.17 7.06
N GLY A 164 -13.60 6.22 6.13
CA GLY A 164 -12.64 6.04 5.04
C GLY A 164 -11.31 5.44 5.49
N TYR A 165 -11.32 4.59 6.52
CA TYR A 165 -10.13 3.89 7.04
C TYR A 165 -9.03 4.83 7.56
N ARG A 166 -9.44 5.88 8.29
CA ARG A 166 -8.56 6.94 8.80
C ARG A 166 -8.48 6.95 10.33
N GLY A 167 -7.42 7.57 10.86
CA GLY A 167 -7.20 7.67 12.30
C GLY A 167 -6.48 6.44 12.87
N ARG A 168 -6.67 6.20 14.17
CA ARG A 168 -6.10 5.04 14.86
C ARG A 168 -6.74 3.75 14.34
N GLN A 169 -5.93 2.68 14.31
CA GLN A 169 -6.33 1.35 13.85
C GLN A 169 -6.47 0.42 15.06
N TYR A 170 -7.45 -0.48 15.01
CA TYR A 170 -7.71 -1.47 16.05
C TYR A 170 -7.89 -2.83 15.39
N VAL A 171 -6.99 -3.78 15.66
CA VAL A 171 -7.09 -5.14 15.16
C VAL A 171 -8.11 -5.91 15.99
N LEU A 172 -9.06 -6.53 15.29
CA LEU A 172 -10.09 -7.39 15.86
C LEU A 172 -9.90 -8.79 15.24
N GLU A 173 -9.06 -9.60 15.89
CA GLU A 173 -8.95 -11.03 15.59
C GLU A 173 -10.17 -11.79 16.12
N GLN A 174 -10.35 -13.04 15.68
CA GLN A 174 -11.49 -13.86 16.08
C GLN A 174 -11.64 -13.91 17.61
N GLY A 175 -12.81 -13.50 18.11
CA GLY A 175 -13.05 -13.41 19.54
C GLY A 175 -14.19 -12.48 19.94
N ASP A 176 -14.46 -12.50 21.25
CA ASP A 176 -15.47 -11.71 21.93
C ASP A 176 -14.80 -10.58 22.73
N PHE A 177 -15.09 -9.33 22.38
CA PHE A 177 -14.55 -8.13 23.01
C PHE A 177 -15.65 -7.40 23.76
N LYS A 178 -15.70 -7.54 25.08
CA LYS A 178 -16.80 -7.01 25.93
C LYS A 178 -16.66 -5.53 26.21
N HIS A 179 -15.46 -4.97 26.07
CA HIS A 179 -15.16 -3.57 26.31
C HIS A 179 -14.17 -3.04 25.28
N TRP A 180 -14.20 -1.74 24.98
CA TRP A 180 -13.28 -1.13 24.00
C TRP A 180 -11.79 -1.18 24.36
N ASN A 181 -11.49 -1.48 25.63
CA ASN A 181 -10.14 -1.67 26.10
C ASN A 181 -9.56 -3.00 25.59
N ASP A 182 -10.41 -3.97 25.29
CA ASP A 182 -10.01 -5.33 24.87
C ASP A 182 -9.33 -5.32 23.48
N TRP A 183 -9.62 -4.32 22.64
CA TRP A 183 -8.93 -4.09 21.36
C TRP A 183 -7.94 -2.91 21.40
N GLY A 184 -7.62 -2.40 22.59
CA GLY A 184 -6.61 -1.36 22.80
C GLY A 184 -7.06 0.07 22.48
N ALA A 185 -8.36 0.35 22.40
CA ALA A 185 -8.87 1.72 22.29
C ALA A 185 -8.96 2.41 23.66
N THR A 186 -8.78 3.72 23.69
CA THR A 186 -8.96 4.56 24.90
C THR A 186 -10.36 5.14 25.02
N ALA A 187 -11.15 5.08 23.94
CA ALA A 187 -12.53 5.53 23.86
C ALA A 187 -13.30 4.62 22.87
N PRO A 188 -14.62 4.46 23.04
CA PRO A 188 -15.43 3.58 22.20
C PRO A 188 -15.75 4.21 20.83
N GLN A 189 -14.75 4.65 20.08
CA GLN A 189 -14.94 5.33 18.80
C GLN A 189 -14.41 4.51 17.62
N ILE A 190 -15.32 4.03 16.77
CA ILE A 190 -15.03 3.37 15.49
C ILE A 190 -16.05 3.86 14.47
N GLN A 191 -15.59 4.28 13.29
CA GLN A 191 -16.45 4.84 12.23
C GLN A 191 -16.25 4.19 10.87
N SER A 192 -15.22 3.36 10.70
CA SER A 192 -15.11 2.47 9.55
C SER A 192 -14.40 1.19 9.94
N VAL A 193 -14.70 0.12 9.22
CA VAL A 193 -14.14 -1.21 9.47
C VAL A 193 -13.90 -1.91 8.14
N ARG A 194 -12.83 -2.69 8.05
CA ARG A 194 -12.53 -3.51 6.88
C ARG A 194 -12.01 -4.87 7.28
N ARG A 195 -12.05 -5.80 6.34
CA ARG A 195 -11.38 -7.09 6.46
C ARG A 195 -9.87 -6.95 6.24
N VAL A 196 -9.09 -7.75 6.95
CA VAL A 196 -7.69 -7.99 6.63
C VAL A 196 -7.64 -9.13 5.63
N ARG A 197 -6.90 -8.94 4.54
CA ARG A 197 -6.66 -9.98 3.54
C ARG A 197 -5.16 -10.16 3.37
N ASP A 198 -4.76 -11.31 2.84
CA ASP A 198 -3.39 -11.68 2.50
C ASP A 198 -2.79 -10.82 1.36
N MET A 199 -3.63 -10.33 0.44
CA MET A 199 -3.23 -9.43 -0.64
C MET A 199 -3.25 -7.94 -0.24
N GLN A 200 -2.34 -7.16 -0.83
CA GLN A 200 -2.28 -5.71 -0.68
C GLN A 200 -3.52 -5.06 -1.31
N TRP A 201 -4.50 -4.68 -0.50
CA TRP A 201 -5.77 -4.10 -0.97
C TRP A 201 -5.79 -2.56 -0.85
N HIS A 202 -4.91 -1.98 -0.03
CA HIS A 202 -4.84 -0.54 0.20
C HIS A 202 -3.77 0.15 -0.64
N LYS A 203 -4.11 1.33 -1.18
CA LYS A 203 -3.18 2.16 -1.97
C LYS A 203 -2.07 2.81 -1.13
N ARG A 204 -2.19 2.87 0.20
CA ARG A 204 -1.16 3.41 1.10
C ARG A 204 -0.17 2.30 1.48
N GLY A 205 1.12 2.53 1.21
CA GLY A 205 2.17 1.49 1.34
C GLY A 205 2.48 0.75 0.03
N CYS A 206 1.78 1.07 -1.06
CA CYS A 206 2.18 0.68 -2.42
C CYS A 206 3.15 1.73 -2.98
N TYR A 207 4.46 1.54 -2.82
CA TYR A 207 5.38 2.15 -3.77
C TYR A 207 5.38 1.29 -5.03
N ILE A 208 4.62 1.70 -6.05
CA ILE A 208 4.82 1.17 -7.40
C ILE A 208 5.98 1.98 -7.97
N PRO A 209 7.16 1.39 -8.22
CA PRO A 209 8.22 2.11 -8.90
C PRO A 209 7.64 2.66 -10.21
N PRO A 210 7.87 3.95 -10.54
CA PRO A 210 7.40 4.49 -11.80
C PRO A 210 7.92 3.59 -12.92
N ALA A 211 7.05 3.23 -13.85
CA ALA A 211 7.44 2.43 -15.01
C ALA A 211 8.69 3.08 -15.64
N PRO A 212 9.70 2.30 -16.05
CA PRO A 212 10.87 2.85 -16.70
C PRO A 212 10.39 3.72 -17.86
N THR A 213 10.82 4.98 -17.89
CA THR A 213 10.48 5.91 -18.96
C THR A 213 10.79 5.22 -20.29
N PRO A 214 9.83 5.12 -21.23
CA PRO A 214 10.11 4.56 -22.54
C PRO A 214 11.32 5.26 -23.13
N ALA A 215 12.28 4.49 -23.65
CA ALA A 215 13.41 5.07 -24.38
C ALA A 215 12.84 6.01 -25.46
N PRO A 216 13.45 7.20 -25.68
CA PRO A 216 12.97 8.12 -26.70
C PRO A 216 12.90 7.37 -28.04
N THR A 217 11.73 7.42 -28.67
CA THR A 217 11.52 6.84 -30.00
C THR A 217 12.60 7.40 -30.93
N PRO A 218 13.38 6.56 -31.65
CA PRO A 218 14.33 7.05 -32.63
C PRO A 218 13.62 7.99 -33.60
N ALA A 219 14.21 9.16 -33.85
CA ALA A 219 13.66 10.10 -34.81
C ALA A 219 13.46 9.38 -36.16
N PRO A 220 12.33 9.59 -36.85
CA PRO A 220 12.11 8.98 -38.16
C PRO A 220 13.26 9.35 -39.09
N ALA A 221 13.80 8.34 -39.80
CA ALA A 221 14.87 8.56 -40.75
C ALA A 221 14.44 9.67 -41.75
N PRO A 222 15.34 10.61 -42.09
CA PRO A 222 15.03 11.65 -43.05
C PRO A 222 14.55 11.02 -44.36
N ALA A 223 13.45 11.53 -44.91
CA ALA A 223 12.88 11.05 -46.15
C ALA A 223 13.95 11.07 -47.27
N PRO A 224 13.99 10.03 -48.13
CA PRO A 224 14.93 10.02 -49.25
C PRO A 224 14.72 11.27 -50.11
N THR A 225 15.81 11.97 -50.39
CA THR A 225 15.78 13.17 -51.24
C THR A 225 15.17 12.82 -52.60
N PRO A 226 14.15 13.56 -53.09
CA PRO A 226 13.57 13.32 -54.40
C PRO A 226 14.64 13.37 -55.49
N ALA A 227 14.59 12.41 -56.43
CA ALA A 227 15.48 12.39 -57.58
C ALA A 227 15.33 13.70 -58.39
N PRO A 228 16.42 14.26 -58.93
CA PRO A 228 16.35 15.49 -59.72
C PRO A 228 15.47 15.31 -60.95
N THR A 229 14.51 16.23 -61.12
CA THR A 229 13.59 16.26 -62.24
C THR A 229 14.35 16.43 -63.56
N PRO A 230 14.05 15.67 -64.62
CA PRO A 230 14.70 15.86 -65.93
C PRO A 230 14.47 17.27 -66.48
N PRO A 231 15.45 17.87 -67.16
CA PRO A 231 15.29 19.19 -67.75
C PRO A 231 14.21 19.19 -68.82
N LYS A 232 13.35 20.22 -68.79
CA LYS A 232 12.29 20.46 -69.77
C LYS A 232 12.90 20.69 -71.16
N PRO A 233 12.37 20.10 -72.25
CA PRO A 233 12.88 20.34 -73.59
C PRO A 233 12.68 21.80 -73.99
N ASN A 234 13.69 22.35 -74.67
CA ASN A 234 13.78 23.75 -75.05
C ASN A 234 12.70 24.10 -76.11
N PRO A 235 12.09 25.30 -76.09
CA PRO A 235 11.14 25.70 -77.13
C PRO A 235 11.86 25.87 -78.47
N THR A 236 11.30 25.30 -79.54
CA THR A 236 11.74 25.51 -80.92
C THR A 236 11.62 26.99 -81.33
N PRO A 237 12.61 27.57 -82.04
CA PRO A 237 12.52 28.95 -82.53
C PRO A 237 11.44 29.08 -83.59
N ASN A 238 10.58 30.09 -83.45
CA ASN A 238 9.53 30.42 -84.42
C ASN A 238 10.14 31.14 -85.64
N PRO A 239 9.71 30.88 -86.89
CA PRO A 239 10.25 31.54 -88.08
C PRO A 239 9.79 33.00 -88.18
N ASN A 240 10.73 33.88 -88.49
CA ASN A 240 10.55 35.32 -88.66
C ASN A 240 9.70 35.65 -89.92
N PRO A 241 8.67 36.51 -89.86
CA PRO A 241 8.05 37.08 -91.05
C PRO A 241 8.66 38.41 -91.48
N THR A 242 8.75 38.58 -92.80
CA THR A 242 9.40 39.61 -93.65
C THR A 242 8.87 41.06 -93.47
N PRO A 243 9.63 42.09 -93.92
CA PRO A 243 9.35 43.51 -93.62
C PRO A 243 8.34 44.14 -94.60
N ASN A 244 7.50 45.04 -94.08
CA ASN A 244 6.45 45.74 -94.82
C ASN A 244 6.92 47.12 -95.36
N PRO A 245 6.42 47.62 -96.51
CA PRO A 245 6.96 48.78 -97.22
C PRO A 245 6.35 50.14 -96.82
N LYS A 246 7.09 51.19 -97.17
CA LYS A 246 6.88 52.63 -96.90
C LYS A 246 5.50 53.17 -97.31
N SER A 247 5.03 54.19 -96.58
CA SER A 247 4.06 55.18 -97.11
C SER A 247 4.36 56.57 -96.53
N GLN A 248 4.61 57.52 -97.43
CA GLN A 248 4.51 58.98 -97.26
C GLN A 248 2.99 59.33 -97.13
N THR A 249 2.47 60.48 -96.66
CA THR A 249 2.90 61.88 -96.73
C THR A 249 1.94 62.79 -95.90
N GLN A 250 2.45 63.94 -95.41
CA GLN A 250 1.84 65.31 -95.45
C GLN A 250 0.85 65.84 -94.36
N PRO A 251 0.63 67.20 -94.26
CA PRO A 251 0.91 68.01 -93.05
C PRO A 251 -0.31 68.85 -92.56
N GLN A 252 -0.12 69.71 -91.53
CA GLN A 252 -0.74 71.05 -91.30
C GLN A 252 -0.71 71.46 -89.81
N PRO A 253 -0.99 72.72 -89.43
CA PRO A 253 -0.84 74.00 -90.14
C PRO A 253 0.22 74.93 -89.50
#